data_AF-A0A968KVA9-F1
#
_entry.id   AF-A0A968KVA9-F1
#
_cell.length_a   1.000
_cell.length_b   1.000
_cell.length_c   1.000
_cell.angle_alpha   90.00
_cell.angle_beta   90.00
_cell.angle_gamma   90.00
#
_symmetry.space_group_name_H-M   'P 1'
#
loop_
_entity.id
_entity.type
_entity.pdbx_description
1 polymer ?
#
loop_
_entity_poly.entity_id
_entity_poly.type
_entity_poly.pdbx_seq_one_letter_code
_entity_poly.pdbx_strand_id
1 'polypeptide(L)'
;MKKSLTLIGMLLAAGFTAQAQSLGPMLTLETRVVDSFDGDGTYADEGQENIQWSVVGSQNSVEDFPLMTLANTWPRDKYGERPENAESLQVLAINGAFTQRGRNYIEIIPTRDGSTPSPIPLTGVVKAMGIWVWGSNFNHDFIAVVEDSNQVQHRINMGRLNYMGWRNLSASIPSSINQRNDTFPLRRELRLVKFIVEINAAERADNFFVYLDNFTTISQRRNMSNFDGIDLTEPRVLDQIWEGRPVSTQAGQVGTNSAVSDPTKLQEVQVSTMSDPSAWVGRMSRDNGIITVRGLESDGSVEKLPLNGEDGAQDESGFILGARVQFIRRALSHFTIKSVNPLLIEGVTKTISVQVAGRNVPHTLSIVIRDYEGRRHELVMGKLDFAGWKQLSVSIPESVVQKDRHYGHLAGIFVEEFIVRADLEEARGVYLLWLDDLRAVVDLYGVTTGRADDDPRDELW
;
A
#
# COMPACT_ATOMS: atom_id res chain seq x y z
N MET A 1 -12.62 -38.16 71.23
CA MET A 1 -13.72 -38.28 70.26
C MET A 1 -13.81 -36.99 69.45
N LYS A 2 -13.60 -37.08 68.11
CA LYS A 2 -14.10 -36.21 67.01
C LYS A 2 -13.81 -34.68 67.11
N LYS A 3 -13.20 -33.96 66.16
CA LYS A 3 -12.85 -34.12 64.72
C LYS A 3 -11.72 -33.09 64.43
N SER A 4 -10.58 -33.51 63.87
CA SER A 4 -10.24 -33.53 62.42
C SER A 4 -10.00 -32.15 61.80
N LEU A 5 -8.76 -31.67 61.94
CA LEU A 5 -8.11 -30.67 61.10
C LEU A 5 -7.12 -31.45 60.22
N THR A 6 -7.26 -31.42 58.90
CA THR A 6 -6.31 -32.11 58.01
C THR A 6 -5.90 -31.19 56.87
N LEU A 7 -4.67 -30.74 57.03
CA LEU A 7 -3.78 -30.11 56.07
C LEU A 7 -3.48 -31.09 54.92
N ILE A 8 -3.78 -30.70 53.68
CA ILE A 8 -3.31 -31.32 52.44
C ILE A 8 -3.05 -30.11 51.52
N GLY A 9 -1.91 -29.88 50.88
CA GLY A 9 -0.72 -30.69 50.64
C GLY A 9 -0.05 -30.03 49.44
N MET A 10 1.07 -29.35 49.67
CA MET A 10 1.93 -28.76 48.64
C MET A 10 2.86 -29.85 48.08
N LEU A 11 3.27 -29.68 46.82
CA LEU A 11 4.22 -30.46 46.02
C LEU A 11 3.72 -31.72 45.30
N LEU A 12 3.51 -31.56 43.99
CA LEU A 12 4.27 -32.32 42.99
C LEU A 12 4.41 -31.49 41.71
N ALA A 13 5.52 -30.77 41.62
CA ALA A 13 6.05 -30.25 40.37
C ALA A 13 6.69 -31.41 39.61
N ALA A 14 6.00 -31.92 38.60
CA ALA A 14 6.56 -32.80 37.59
C ALA A 14 6.26 -32.15 36.23
N GLY A 15 7.33 -31.85 35.49
CA GLY A 15 7.31 -31.06 34.29
C GLY A 15 6.41 -31.64 33.20
N PHE A 16 5.42 -30.86 32.80
CA PHE A 16 5.00 -30.86 31.41
C PHE A 16 5.87 -29.84 30.67
N THR A 17 6.95 -30.31 30.05
CA THR A 17 7.43 -29.67 28.83
C THR A 17 6.35 -29.89 27.78
N ALA A 18 5.32 -29.05 27.80
CA ALA A 18 4.46 -28.88 26.65
C ALA A 18 5.36 -28.34 25.55
N GLN A 19 5.82 -29.22 24.67
CA GLN A 19 6.31 -28.83 23.36
C GLN A 19 5.23 -27.90 22.79
N ALA A 20 5.61 -26.63 22.62
CA ALA A 20 4.81 -25.67 21.90
C ALA A 20 4.71 -26.18 20.46
N GLN A 21 3.75 -27.06 20.20
CA GLN A 21 3.26 -27.31 18.86
C GLN A 21 2.74 -25.97 18.37
N SER A 22 3.31 -25.50 17.28
CA SER A 22 2.95 -24.25 16.62
C SER A 22 1.44 -24.17 16.44
N LEU A 23 0.78 -23.41 17.32
CA LEU A 23 -0.53 -22.88 17.01
C LEU A 23 -0.29 -21.95 15.81
N GLY A 24 -0.92 -22.25 14.66
CA GLY A 24 -0.94 -21.34 13.53
C GLY A 24 -1.42 -19.94 13.96
N PRO A 25 -1.24 -18.90 13.11
CA PRO A 25 -1.59 -17.54 13.47
C PRO A 25 -3.04 -17.48 14.01
N MET A 26 -3.16 -17.15 15.29
CA MET A 26 -4.44 -17.00 15.97
C MET A 26 -5.20 -15.85 15.31
N LEU A 27 -6.35 -16.13 14.69
CA LEU A 27 -7.16 -15.14 13.99
C LEU A 27 -7.87 -14.26 15.04
N THR A 28 -7.36 -13.06 15.30
CA THR A 28 -8.01 -12.10 16.19
C THR A 28 -9.08 -11.30 15.42
N LEU A 29 -10.35 -11.48 15.78
CA LEU A 29 -11.46 -10.65 15.30
C LEU A 29 -11.72 -9.53 16.31
N GLU A 30 -11.91 -8.32 15.80
CA GLU A 30 -12.20 -7.12 16.58
C GLU A 30 -13.51 -6.51 16.08
N THR A 31 -14.34 -6.03 17.02
CA THR A 31 -15.54 -5.26 16.68
C THR A 31 -15.22 -3.79 16.90
N ARG A 32 -15.43 -2.97 15.88
CA ARG A 32 -15.19 -1.52 15.92
C ARG A 32 -16.49 -0.77 15.63
N VAL A 33 -16.78 0.25 16.44
CA VAL A 33 -17.81 1.24 16.11
C VAL A 33 -17.21 2.21 15.11
N VAL A 34 -17.87 2.36 13.97
CA VAL A 34 -17.46 3.29 12.91
C VAL A 34 -18.12 4.65 13.12
N ASP A 35 -19.42 4.66 13.42
CA ASP A 35 -20.15 5.86 13.79
C ASP A 35 -21.29 5.51 14.77
N SER A 36 -21.37 6.24 15.88
CA SER A 36 -22.44 6.17 16.89
C SER A 36 -23.65 7.00 16.49
N PHE A 37 -23.47 8.02 15.62
CA PHE A 37 -24.42 9.09 15.32
C PHE A 37 -24.71 10.05 16.49
N ASP A 38 -23.88 10.01 17.55
CA ASP A 38 -23.96 10.90 18.73
C ASP A 38 -23.28 12.27 18.53
N GLY A 39 -22.82 12.56 17.30
CA GLY A 39 -22.13 13.82 16.95
C GLY A 39 -20.63 13.84 17.23
N ASP A 40 -20.04 12.70 17.61
CA ASP A 40 -18.61 12.51 17.92
C ASP A 40 -17.87 11.60 16.92
N GLY A 41 -18.57 11.06 15.91
CA GLY A 41 -17.98 10.21 14.88
C GLY A 41 -16.89 10.96 14.12
N THR A 42 -15.69 10.40 14.00
CA THR A 42 -14.55 11.01 13.32
C THR A 42 -14.00 10.10 12.23
N TYR A 43 -13.51 10.69 11.13
CA TYR A 43 -12.79 9.91 10.11
C TYR A 43 -11.49 9.35 10.69
N ALA A 44 -11.26 8.05 10.51
CA ALA A 44 -10.13 7.34 11.11
C ALA A 44 -8.76 7.87 10.64
N ASP A 45 -8.69 8.44 9.44
CA ASP A 45 -7.43 8.78 8.75
C ASP A 45 -7.13 10.28 8.72
N GLU A 46 -8.10 11.15 9.04
CA GLU A 46 -8.04 12.60 8.78
C GLU A 46 -8.42 13.43 10.03
N GLY A 47 -7.49 13.49 10.98
CA GLY A 47 -7.42 14.48 12.06
C GLY A 47 -8.73 15.12 12.56
N GLN A 48 -9.44 14.44 13.46
CA GLN A 48 -10.55 15.01 14.26
C GLN A 48 -11.68 15.74 13.50
N GLU A 49 -11.87 15.50 12.20
CA GLU A 49 -13.05 15.99 11.51
C GLU A 49 -14.25 15.05 11.73
N ASN A 50 -15.40 15.64 12.10
CA ASN A 50 -16.60 14.89 12.40
C ASN A 50 -17.26 14.37 11.10
N ILE A 51 -17.70 13.11 11.13
CA ILE A 51 -18.49 12.52 10.05
C ILE A 51 -19.84 13.26 9.99
N GLN A 52 -20.13 13.86 8.84
CA GLN A 52 -21.43 14.43 8.55
C GLN A 52 -22.18 13.55 7.56
N TRP A 53 -23.50 13.61 7.58
CA TRP A 53 -24.35 12.83 6.68
C TRP A 53 -25.22 13.77 5.84
N SER A 54 -25.47 13.39 4.59
CA SER A 54 -26.45 14.03 3.72
C SER A 54 -27.43 12.99 3.22
N VAL A 55 -28.66 13.41 2.95
CA VAL A 55 -29.70 12.53 2.41
C VAL A 55 -30.15 13.03 1.06
N VAL A 56 -30.28 12.13 0.10
CA VAL A 56 -30.70 12.44 -1.26
C VAL A 56 -31.79 11.46 -1.68
N GLY A 57 -32.93 11.98 -2.09
CA GLY A 57 -34.03 11.18 -2.60
C GLY A 57 -33.95 10.98 -4.12
N SER A 58 -34.55 9.90 -4.61
CA SER A 58 -34.82 9.72 -6.04
C SER A 58 -35.75 10.81 -6.60
N GLN A 59 -35.83 10.93 -7.93
CA GLN A 59 -36.59 11.98 -8.64
C GLN A 59 -38.05 12.17 -8.19
N ASN A 60 -38.69 11.14 -7.64
CA ASN A 60 -40.09 11.17 -7.21
C ASN A 60 -40.30 11.68 -5.79
N SER A 61 -39.25 12.15 -5.10
CA SER A 61 -39.37 12.72 -3.76
C SER A 61 -40.34 13.91 -3.74
N VAL A 62 -41.08 14.03 -2.65
CA VAL A 62 -41.86 15.24 -2.37
C VAL A 62 -40.91 16.43 -2.24
N GLU A 63 -41.37 17.63 -2.60
CA GLU A 63 -40.61 18.87 -2.39
C GLU A 63 -40.11 18.97 -0.95
N ASP A 64 -38.84 19.35 -0.75
CA ASP A 64 -38.12 19.36 0.53
C ASP A 64 -37.84 17.99 1.18
N PHE A 65 -38.25 16.87 0.58
CA PHE A 65 -37.92 15.53 1.05
C PHE A 65 -36.75 14.90 0.26
N PRO A 66 -35.97 14.00 0.88
CA PRO A 66 -36.06 13.52 2.26
C PRO A 66 -35.52 14.54 3.28
N LEU A 67 -36.09 14.53 4.48
CA LEU A 67 -35.61 15.34 5.61
C LEU A 67 -34.67 14.51 6.48
N MET A 68 -33.67 15.16 7.06
CA MET A 68 -32.72 14.56 7.99
C MET A 68 -32.56 15.45 9.22
N THR A 69 -32.48 14.84 10.39
CA THR A 69 -32.15 15.52 11.65
C THR A 69 -31.50 14.54 12.62
N LEU A 70 -30.91 15.05 13.69
CA LEU A 70 -30.50 14.24 14.83
C LEU A 70 -31.63 14.22 15.85
N ALA A 71 -31.99 13.03 16.36
CA ALA A 71 -33.02 12.87 17.37
C ALA A 71 -32.41 12.28 18.65
N ASN A 72 -32.76 12.84 19.81
CA ASN A 72 -32.37 12.27 21.10
C ASN A 72 -33.27 11.06 21.42
N THR A 73 -32.83 9.88 20.98
CA THR A 73 -33.42 8.57 21.28
C THR A 73 -32.33 7.51 21.11
N TRP A 74 -32.62 6.23 21.38
CA TRP A 74 -31.63 5.16 21.28
C TRP A 74 -32.29 3.76 21.20
N PRO A 75 -31.58 2.74 20.68
CA PRO A 75 -31.92 1.33 20.77
C PRO A 75 -31.89 0.85 22.23
N ARG A 76 -33.07 0.56 22.77
CA ARG A 76 -33.23 0.04 24.14
C ARG A 76 -32.47 -1.27 24.37
N ASP A 77 -32.40 -2.14 23.37
CA ASP A 77 -31.70 -3.42 23.48
C ASP A 77 -30.18 -3.26 23.62
N LYS A 78 -29.63 -2.12 23.19
CA LYS A 78 -28.20 -1.83 23.25
C LYS A 78 -27.83 -0.99 24.47
N TYR A 79 -28.58 0.06 24.75
CA TYR A 79 -28.26 1.03 25.81
C TYR A 79 -29.11 0.86 27.08
N GLY A 80 -30.11 -0.02 27.06
CA GLY A 80 -31.08 -0.19 28.14
C GLY A 80 -32.22 0.84 28.11
N GLU A 81 -33.17 0.69 29.02
CA GLU A 81 -34.32 1.61 29.12
C GLU A 81 -33.95 3.00 29.67
N ARG A 82 -32.91 3.08 30.49
CA ARG A 82 -32.44 4.30 31.16
C ARG A 82 -30.91 4.34 31.18
N PRO A 83 -30.26 4.64 30.04
CA PRO A 83 -28.81 4.79 30.01
C PRO A 83 -28.38 6.00 30.84
N GLU A 84 -27.21 5.89 31.49
CA GLU A 84 -26.64 6.97 32.30
C GLU A 84 -26.28 8.21 31.45
N ASN A 85 -26.01 8.00 30.15
CA ASN A 85 -25.65 9.03 29.17
C ASN A 85 -26.81 9.40 28.21
N ALA A 86 -28.07 9.23 28.62
CA ALA A 86 -29.24 9.46 27.77
C ALA A 86 -29.26 10.85 27.08
N GLU A 87 -28.75 11.88 27.74
CA GLU A 87 -28.75 13.24 27.20
C GLU A 87 -27.75 13.43 26.04
N SER A 88 -26.71 12.60 25.96
CA SER A 88 -25.72 12.64 24.89
C SER A 88 -26.04 11.72 23.72
N LEU A 89 -26.96 10.76 23.90
CA LEU A 89 -27.31 9.81 22.84
C LEU A 89 -28.17 10.48 21.77
N GLN A 90 -27.78 10.29 20.52
CA GLN A 90 -28.48 10.76 19.35
C GLN A 90 -28.52 9.69 18.26
N VAL A 91 -29.53 9.77 17.40
CA VAL A 91 -29.66 8.91 16.22
C VAL A 91 -29.85 9.76 14.99
N LEU A 92 -29.44 9.24 13.84
CA LEU A 92 -29.74 9.85 12.56
C LEU A 92 -31.19 9.54 12.19
N ALA A 93 -32.05 10.55 12.22
CA ALA A 93 -33.46 10.46 11.88
C ALA A 93 -33.67 10.89 10.43
N ILE A 94 -34.31 10.05 9.65
CA ILE A 94 -34.61 10.29 8.24
C ILE A 94 -36.11 10.17 8.05
N ASN A 95 -36.68 11.14 7.37
CA ASN A 95 -38.07 11.14 6.95
C ASN A 95 -38.15 11.16 5.42
N GLY A 96 -38.70 10.09 4.86
CA GLY A 96 -38.90 9.89 3.43
C GLY A 96 -40.36 10.06 3.03
N ALA A 97 -40.60 10.73 1.91
CA ALA A 97 -41.92 10.81 1.29
C ALA A 97 -41.78 10.91 -0.23
N PHE A 98 -42.68 10.25 -0.96
CA PHE A 98 -42.66 10.20 -2.42
C PHE A 98 -44.02 10.58 -3.01
N THR A 99 -44.01 11.26 -4.16
CA THR A 99 -45.24 11.68 -4.84
C THR A 99 -45.97 10.52 -5.51
N GLN A 100 -45.23 9.48 -5.88
CA GLN A 100 -45.76 8.32 -6.61
C GLN A 100 -45.04 7.02 -6.21
N ARG A 101 -45.75 5.90 -6.35
CA ARG A 101 -45.16 4.55 -6.21
C ARG A 101 -44.21 4.29 -7.37
N GLY A 102 -43.17 3.52 -7.11
CA GLY A 102 -42.19 3.14 -8.12
C GLY A 102 -40.89 2.67 -7.50
N ARG A 103 -39.85 2.62 -8.34
CA ARG A 103 -38.48 2.35 -7.91
C ARG A 103 -37.86 3.61 -7.30
N ASN A 104 -38.31 3.93 -6.09
CA ASN A 104 -37.81 5.07 -5.34
C ASN A 104 -36.69 4.62 -4.39
N TYR A 105 -35.84 5.55 -3.99
CA TYR A 105 -34.79 5.28 -3.02
C TYR A 105 -34.39 6.55 -2.28
N ILE A 106 -33.80 6.36 -1.11
CA ILE A 106 -33.09 7.40 -0.36
C ILE A 106 -31.65 6.95 -0.20
N GLU A 107 -30.71 7.79 -0.63
CA GLU A 107 -29.28 7.62 -0.38
C GLU A 107 -28.88 8.42 0.85
N ILE A 108 -28.10 7.79 1.72
CA ILE A 108 -27.59 8.36 2.96
C ILE A 108 -26.07 8.35 2.83
N ILE A 109 -25.51 9.52 2.57
CA ILE A 109 -24.16 9.68 2.04
C ILE A 109 -23.31 10.35 3.12
N PRO A 110 -22.19 9.73 3.55
CA PRO A 110 -21.22 10.39 4.40
C PRO A 110 -20.56 11.54 3.63
N THR A 111 -20.39 12.66 4.31
CA THR A 111 -19.86 13.92 3.77
C THR A 111 -18.86 14.52 4.75
N ARG A 112 -17.96 15.35 4.23
CA ARG A 112 -16.97 16.07 5.03
C ARG A 112 -17.52 17.39 5.59
N ASP A 113 -18.26 18.11 4.76
CA ASP A 113 -18.76 19.47 5.00
C ASP A 113 -20.30 19.57 4.86
N GLY A 114 -20.98 18.43 4.87
CA GLY A 114 -22.44 18.34 4.66
C GLY A 114 -22.85 18.30 3.19
N SER A 115 -21.93 18.51 2.25
CA SER A 115 -22.24 18.61 0.81
C SER A 115 -21.38 17.73 -0.08
N THR A 116 -20.10 17.55 0.26
CA THR A 116 -19.11 16.82 -0.53
C THR A 116 -19.08 15.36 -0.09
N PRO A 117 -19.47 14.39 -0.94
CA PRO A 117 -19.43 12.97 -0.61
C PRO A 117 -18.02 12.51 -0.24
N SER A 118 -17.89 11.87 0.92
CA SER A 118 -16.62 11.37 1.44
C SER A 118 -16.80 9.94 1.97
N PRO A 119 -16.44 8.91 1.19
CA PRO A 119 -16.57 7.52 1.63
C PRO A 119 -15.73 7.22 2.88
N ILE A 120 -16.31 6.53 3.86
CA ILE A 120 -15.67 6.24 5.15
C ILE A 120 -14.76 5.01 5.02
N PRO A 121 -13.44 5.09 5.33
CA PRO A 121 -12.57 3.93 5.36
C PRO A 121 -12.92 2.98 6.51
N LEU A 122 -13.03 1.69 6.21
CA LEU A 122 -13.33 0.64 7.19
C LEU A 122 -12.05 -0.14 7.53
N THR A 123 -11.56 0.06 8.75
CA THR A 123 -10.24 -0.44 9.17
C THR A 123 -10.11 -1.95 9.18
N GLY A 124 -9.01 -2.43 8.61
CA GLY A 124 -8.64 -3.85 8.59
C GLY A 124 -9.42 -4.67 7.55
N VAL A 125 -9.39 -6.01 7.69
CA VAL A 125 -10.14 -6.89 6.79
C VAL A 125 -11.54 -7.14 7.37
N VAL A 126 -12.51 -6.37 6.90
CA VAL A 126 -13.92 -6.42 7.33
C VAL A 126 -14.55 -7.76 6.93
N LYS A 127 -15.05 -8.50 7.91
CA LYS A 127 -15.77 -9.77 7.69
C LYS A 127 -17.28 -9.57 7.70
N ALA A 128 -17.76 -8.62 8.49
CA ALA A 128 -19.16 -8.28 8.57
C ALA A 128 -19.35 -6.81 8.97
N MET A 129 -20.53 -6.28 8.65
CA MET A 129 -21.00 -4.97 9.07
C MET A 129 -22.30 -5.13 9.85
N GLY A 130 -22.52 -4.25 10.81
CA GLY A 130 -23.73 -4.19 11.63
C GLY A 130 -24.20 -2.75 11.78
N ILE A 131 -25.51 -2.52 11.89
CA ILE A 131 -26.09 -1.20 12.18
C ILE A 131 -27.44 -1.36 12.83
N TRP A 132 -27.74 -0.54 13.82
CA TRP A 132 -29.07 -0.49 14.40
C TRP A 132 -29.98 0.36 13.53
N VAL A 133 -31.08 -0.25 13.10
CA VAL A 133 -32.08 0.44 12.29
C VAL A 133 -33.44 0.28 12.94
N TRP A 134 -34.11 1.40 13.17
CA TRP A 134 -35.50 1.42 13.58
C TRP A 134 -36.41 1.29 12.35
N GLY A 135 -37.23 0.24 12.33
CA GLY A 135 -38.21 -0.01 11.29
C GLY A 135 -39.59 0.50 11.69
N SER A 136 -40.29 1.11 10.73
CA SER A 136 -41.70 1.50 10.80
C SER A 136 -42.65 0.45 10.19
N ASN A 137 -42.16 -0.78 9.97
CA ASN A 137 -42.88 -1.90 9.35
C ASN A 137 -43.23 -1.72 7.86
N PHE A 138 -42.43 -0.95 7.13
CA PHE A 138 -42.51 -0.88 5.67
C PHE A 138 -41.61 -1.91 5.02
N ASN A 139 -42.06 -2.53 3.93
CA ASN A 139 -41.27 -3.53 3.22
C ASN A 139 -40.20 -2.88 2.31
N HIS A 140 -39.25 -2.16 2.90
CA HIS A 140 -38.11 -1.55 2.21
C HIS A 140 -36.86 -2.40 2.44
N ASP A 141 -35.95 -2.39 1.46
CA ASP A 141 -34.65 -3.04 1.59
C ASP A 141 -33.62 -2.00 2.07
N PHE A 142 -32.83 -2.35 3.09
CA PHE A 142 -31.71 -1.54 3.56
C PHE A 142 -30.41 -2.12 3.01
N ILE A 143 -29.63 -1.28 2.33
CA ILE A 143 -28.47 -1.69 1.56
C ILE A 143 -27.29 -0.80 1.94
N ALA A 144 -26.14 -1.41 2.21
CA ALA A 144 -24.87 -0.70 2.32
C ALA A 144 -24.15 -0.78 0.97
N VAL A 145 -23.71 0.36 0.43
CA VAL A 145 -22.84 0.39 -0.75
C VAL A 145 -21.41 0.55 -0.28
N VAL A 146 -20.58 -0.43 -0.59
CA VAL A 146 -19.16 -0.44 -0.24
C VAL A 146 -18.31 -0.35 -1.51
N GLU A 147 -17.23 0.40 -1.44
CA GLU A 147 -16.21 0.48 -2.48
C GLU A 147 -15.03 -0.40 -2.09
N ASP A 148 -14.66 -1.30 -3.00
CA ASP A 148 -13.57 -2.23 -2.80
C ASP A 148 -12.20 -1.57 -3.11
N SER A 149 -11.10 -2.31 -2.90
CA SER A 149 -9.74 -1.79 -3.12
C SER A 149 -9.43 -1.45 -4.58
N ASN A 150 -10.27 -1.93 -5.51
CA ASN A 150 -10.21 -1.67 -6.94
C ASN A 150 -11.14 -0.52 -7.36
N GLN A 151 -11.75 0.20 -6.41
CA GLN A 151 -12.72 1.28 -6.64
C GLN A 151 -14.02 0.80 -7.31
N VAL A 152 -14.37 -0.48 -7.14
CA VAL A 152 -15.64 -1.02 -7.60
C VAL A 152 -16.65 -0.96 -6.47
N GLN A 153 -17.82 -0.40 -6.76
CA GLN A 153 -18.92 -0.33 -5.79
C GLN A 153 -19.77 -1.60 -5.80
N HIS A 154 -20.01 -2.14 -4.61
CA HIS A 154 -20.77 -3.34 -4.36
C HIS A 154 -21.96 -3.04 -3.45
N ARG A 155 -23.14 -3.58 -3.79
CA ARG A 155 -24.34 -3.45 -2.98
C ARG A 155 -24.45 -4.63 -2.02
N ILE A 156 -24.38 -4.36 -0.72
CA ILE A 156 -24.51 -5.35 0.35
C ILE A 156 -25.90 -5.21 0.95
N ASN A 157 -26.75 -6.22 0.74
CA ASN A 157 -28.08 -6.24 1.35
C ASN A 157 -27.96 -6.52 2.85
N MET A 158 -28.39 -5.57 3.68
CA MET A 158 -28.35 -5.64 5.15
C MET A 158 -29.64 -6.26 5.72
N GLY A 159 -30.74 -6.24 4.96
CA GLY A 159 -32.03 -6.80 5.37
C GLY A 159 -33.21 -5.90 5.01
N ARG A 160 -34.41 -6.36 5.38
CA ARG A 160 -35.67 -5.65 5.15
C ARG A 160 -36.12 -4.90 6.39
N LEU A 161 -36.80 -3.78 6.21
CA LEU A 161 -37.35 -2.91 7.26
C LEU A 161 -38.80 -3.26 7.66
N ASN A 162 -39.27 -4.47 7.34
CA ASN A 162 -40.63 -4.96 7.62
C ASN A 162 -40.80 -5.46 9.08
N TYR A 163 -40.37 -4.63 10.02
CA TYR A 163 -40.50 -4.85 11.45
C TYR A 163 -40.76 -3.51 12.16
N MET A 164 -41.28 -3.56 13.39
CA MET A 164 -41.46 -2.38 14.23
C MET A 164 -40.37 -2.30 15.29
N GLY A 165 -39.83 -1.11 15.52
CA GLY A 165 -38.83 -0.90 16.57
C GLY A 165 -37.40 -1.05 16.07
N TRP A 166 -36.46 -1.08 17.01
CA TRP A 166 -35.03 -1.21 16.74
C TRP A 166 -34.64 -2.66 16.43
N ARG A 167 -33.77 -2.84 15.44
CA ARG A 167 -33.12 -4.13 15.16
C ARG A 167 -31.69 -3.90 14.69
N ASN A 168 -30.79 -4.76 15.16
CA ASN A 168 -29.43 -4.80 14.61
C ASN A 168 -29.44 -5.58 13.29
N LEU A 169 -29.32 -4.85 12.17
CA LEU A 169 -29.14 -5.44 10.85
C LEU A 169 -27.67 -5.74 10.65
N SER A 170 -27.36 -6.92 10.10
CA SER A 170 -25.99 -7.32 9.85
C SER A 170 -25.86 -8.06 8.53
N ALA A 171 -24.72 -7.86 7.87
CA ALA A 171 -24.38 -8.57 6.64
C ALA A 171 -22.91 -8.96 6.65
N SER A 172 -22.61 -10.16 6.13
CA SER A 172 -21.23 -10.57 5.86
C SER A 172 -20.74 -9.93 4.58
N ILE A 173 -19.45 -9.57 4.55
CA ILE A 173 -18.79 -9.14 3.33
C ILE A 173 -18.36 -10.39 2.55
N PRO A 174 -18.87 -10.61 1.32
CA PRO A 174 -18.46 -11.74 0.50
C PRO A 174 -16.94 -11.73 0.26
N SER A 175 -16.31 -12.89 0.27
CA SER A 175 -14.88 -13.04 -0.02
C SER A 175 -14.50 -12.63 -1.45
N SER A 176 -15.48 -12.52 -2.35
CA SER A 176 -15.30 -12.00 -3.70
C SER A 176 -15.06 -10.50 -3.77
N ILE A 177 -15.41 -9.76 -2.71
CA ILE A 177 -15.15 -8.31 -2.64
C ILE A 177 -13.71 -8.11 -2.22
N ASN A 178 -12.93 -7.49 -3.09
CA ASN A 178 -11.52 -7.33 -2.85
C ASN A 178 -11.26 -6.22 -1.82
N GLN A 179 -10.90 -6.60 -0.60
CA GLN A 179 -10.53 -5.64 0.45
C GLN A 179 -9.02 -5.42 0.54
N ARG A 180 -8.26 -6.07 -0.35
CA ARG A 180 -6.80 -6.05 -0.33
C ARG A 180 -6.31 -5.34 -1.58
N ASN A 181 -5.34 -4.47 -1.39
CA ASN A 181 -4.52 -4.02 -2.49
C ASN A 181 -3.15 -4.68 -2.36
N ASP A 182 -2.80 -5.53 -3.33
CA ASP A 182 -1.51 -6.21 -3.40
C ASP A 182 -0.34 -5.21 -3.54
N THR A 183 -0.64 -3.97 -3.94
CA THR A 183 0.35 -2.92 -4.18
C THR A 183 0.69 -2.13 -2.91
N PHE A 184 -0.30 -1.88 -2.05
CA PHE A 184 -0.19 -1.09 -0.81
C PHE A 184 -1.14 -1.64 0.26
N PRO A 185 -0.66 -2.51 1.17
CA PRO A 185 -1.50 -3.20 2.14
C PRO A 185 -2.19 -2.29 3.18
N LEU A 186 -1.78 -1.02 3.27
CA LEU A 186 -2.24 -0.04 4.26
C LEU A 186 -3.07 1.13 3.67
N ARG A 187 -3.17 1.27 2.34
CA ARG A 187 -3.77 2.48 1.71
C ARG A 187 -5.14 2.30 1.07
N ARG A 188 -5.63 1.06 0.88
CA ARG A 188 -6.94 0.82 0.27
C ARG A 188 -7.70 -0.23 1.05
N GLU A 189 -8.36 0.28 2.07
CA GLU A 189 -9.33 -0.43 2.87
C GLU A 189 -10.69 -0.47 2.15
N LEU A 190 -11.57 -1.38 2.56
CA LEU A 190 -12.96 -1.35 2.14
C LEU A 190 -13.56 -0.01 2.61
N ARG A 191 -14.24 0.74 1.73
CA ARG A 191 -14.85 2.02 2.12
C ARG A 191 -16.37 1.91 2.10
N LEU A 192 -17.05 2.49 3.08
CA LEU A 192 -18.49 2.69 3.02
C LEU A 192 -18.77 3.94 2.19
N VAL A 193 -19.44 3.78 1.05
CA VAL A 193 -19.80 4.89 0.14
C VAL A 193 -21.09 5.55 0.57
N LYS A 194 -22.11 4.76 0.92
CA LYS A 194 -23.44 5.23 1.33
C LYS A 194 -24.30 4.07 1.85
N PHE A 195 -25.36 4.41 2.58
CA PHE A 195 -26.50 3.52 2.74
C PHE A 195 -27.61 3.89 1.77
N ILE A 196 -28.44 2.91 1.42
CA ILE A 196 -29.61 3.09 0.56
C ILE A 196 -30.81 2.43 1.23
N VAL A 197 -31.88 3.19 1.37
CA VAL A 197 -33.22 2.65 1.62
C VAL A 197 -33.90 2.50 0.26
N GLU A 198 -33.96 1.28 -0.25
CA GLU A 198 -34.64 0.98 -1.52
C GLU A 198 -36.12 0.68 -1.25
N ILE A 199 -36.99 1.49 -1.87
CA ILE A 199 -38.43 1.41 -1.66
C ILE A 199 -39.00 0.33 -2.56
N ASN A 200 -39.69 -0.63 -1.95
CA ASN A 200 -40.43 -1.61 -2.72
C ASN A 200 -41.58 -0.94 -3.47
N ALA A 201 -41.65 -1.16 -4.78
CA ALA A 201 -42.64 -0.53 -5.65
C ALA A 201 -44.11 -0.89 -5.30
N ALA A 202 -44.34 -1.99 -4.58
CA ALA A 202 -45.66 -2.38 -4.10
C ALA A 202 -46.07 -1.66 -2.79
N GLU A 203 -45.11 -1.09 -2.07
CA GLU A 203 -45.33 -0.35 -0.83
C GLU A 203 -45.98 1.01 -1.11
N ARG A 204 -46.62 1.61 -0.10
CA ARG A 204 -47.26 2.93 -0.25
C ARG A 204 -46.17 4.00 -0.42
N ALA A 205 -46.45 5.03 -1.23
CA ALA A 205 -45.57 6.19 -1.40
C ALA A 205 -45.71 7.19 -0.23
N ASP A 206 -46.09 6.68 0.95
CA ASP A 206 -46.47 7.49 2.09
C ASP A 206 -45.23 8.03 2.82
N ASN A 207 -45.45 8.96 3.75
CA ASN A 207 -44.44 9.44 4.69
C ASN A 207 -43.99 8.28 5.62
N PHE A 208 -42.70 7.99 5.66
CA PHE A 208 -42.11 6.98 6.53
C PHE A 208 -40.84 7.48 7.21
N PHE A 209 -40.56 6.89 8.38
CA PHE A 209 -39.40 7.24 9.20
C PHE A 209 -38.44 6.06 9.30
N VAL A 210 -37.15 6.37 9.21
CA VAL A 210 -36.05 5.45 9.47
C VAL A 210 -35.09 6.14 10.43
N TYR A 211 -34.66 5.42 11.47
CA TYR A 211 -33.65 5.92 12.40
C TYR A 211 -32.45 4.97 12.38
N LEU A 212 -31.25 5.53 12.35
CA LEU A 212 -29.99 4.79 12.33
C LEU A 212 -29.15 5.10 13.55
N ASP A 213 -28.55 4.07 14.13
CA ASP A 213 -27.64 4.18 15.26
C ASP A 213 -26.51 3.14 15.13
N ASN A 214 -25.35 3.47 15.68
CA ASN A 214 -24.24 2.57 15.96
C ASN A 214 -23.92 1.61 14.82
N PHE A 215 -23.37 2.19 13.76
CA PHE A 215 -22.76 1.46 12.67
C PHE A 215 -21.44 0.84 13.15
N THR A 216 -21.33 -0.47 13.00
CA THR A 216 -20.19 -1.28 13.46
C THR A 216 -19.64 -2.16 12.36
N THR A 217 -18.37 -2.51 12.50
CA THR A 217 -17.69 -3.50 11.66
C THR A 217 -17.07 -4.58 12.53
N ILE A 218 -17.08 -5.81 12.04
CA ILE A 218 -16.26 -6.90 12.57
C ILE A 218 -15.12 -7.07 11.59
N SER A 219 -13.92 -6.70 11.98
CA SER A 219 -12.73 -6.83 11.15
C SER A 219 -11.73 -7.78 11.79
N GLN A 220 -10.99 -8.46 10.94
CA GLN A 220 -9.87 -9.26 11.39
C GLN A 220 -8.67 -8.32 11.59
N ARG A 221 -8.21 -8.22 12.84
CA ARG A 221 -7.03 -7.41 13.17
C ARG A 221 -5.83 -8.04 12.48
N ARG A 222 -5.13 -7.22 11.71
CA ARG A 222 -3.87 -7.61 11.11
C ARG A 222 -2.79 -7.41 12.17
N ASN A 223 -2.32 -8.50 12.78
CA ASN A 223 -1.01 -8.49 13.40
C ASN A 223 0.04 -8.41 12.26
N MET A 224 0.22 -7.23 11.69
CA MET A 224 1.52 -6.90 11.14
C MET A 224 2.40 -6.72 12.37
N SER A 225 3.42 -7.56 12.51
CA SER A 225 4.48 -7.34 13.50
C SER A 225 4.91 -5.88 13.40
N ASN A 226 4.82 -5.12 14.49
CA ASN A 226 5.23 -3.73 14.56
C ASN A 226 6.59 -3.58 13.85
N PHE A 227 6.57 -3.05 12.64
CA PHE A 227 7.76 -2.66 11.92
C PHE A 227 8.06 -1.22 12.31
N ASP A 228 9.34 -0.90 12.48
CA ASP A 228 9.76 0.43 12.89
C ASP A 228 9.35 1.47 11.83
N GLY A 229 8.74 2.59 12.25
CA GLY A 229 8.17 3.59 11.34
C GLY A 229 6.75 3.30 10.84
N ILE A 230 5.98 2.41 11.48
CA ILE A 230 4.55 2.18 11.15
C ILE A 230 3.73 3.47 11.13
N ASP A 231 4.04 4.41 12.03
CA ASP A 231 3.40 5.72 12.14
C ASP A 231 3.66 6.57 10.88
N LEU A 232 4.78 6.38 10.17
CA LEU A 232 5.10 7.11 8.92
C LEU A 232 4.24 6.68 7.73
N THR A 233 3.50 5.59 7.86
CA THR A 233 2.55 5.11 6.85
C THR A 233 1.11 5.53 7.13
N GLU A 234 0.86 6.11 8.31
CA GLU A 234 -0.44 6.66 8.66
C GLU A 234 -0.72 7.90 7.80
N PRO A 235 -1.91 8.00 7.18
CA PRO A 235 -2.27 9.14 6.34
C PRO A 235 -2.04 10.50 7.02
N ARG A 236 -2.36 10.60 8.32
CA ARG A 236 -2.16 11.81 9.13
C ARG A 236 -0.70 12.25 9.25
N VAL A 237 0.22 11.30 9.45
CA VAL A 237 1.66 11.61 9.62
C VAL A 237 2.25 12.00 8.28
N LEU A 238 1.81 11.37 7.19
CA LEU A 238 2.17 11.79 5.84
C LEU A 238 1.67 13.21 5.56
N ASP A 239 0.40 13.52 5.80
CA ASP A 239 -0.13 14.86 5.53
C ASP A 239 0.59 15.95 6.35
N GLN A 240 0.95 15.67 7.61
CA GLN A 240 1.79 16.57 8.42
C GLN A 240 3.23 16.74 7.92
N ILE A 241 3.82 15.72 7.28
CA ILE A 241 5.16 15.80 6.69
C ILE A 241 5.14 16.65 5.41
N TRP A 242 4.02 16.63 4.67
CA TRP A 242 3.93 17.18 3.31
C TRP A 242 3.13 18.50 3.19
N GLU A 243 2.51 19.00 4.26
CA GLU A 243 1.82 20.31 4.26
C GLU A 243 2.78 21.52 4.29
N GLY A 244 3.07 22.08 3.10
CA GLY A 244 3.22 23.54 2.95
C GLY A 244 4.61 24.15 2.78
N ARG A 245 5.58 23.52 2.11
CA ARG A 245 6.84 24.22 1.73
C ARG A 245 7.07 24.25 0.21
N PRO A 246 7.32 25.44 -0.38
CA PRO A 246 7.65 25.55 -1.80
C PRO A 246 9.05 25.00 -2.06
N VAL A 247 9.16 24.19 -3.11
CA VAL A 247 10.39 23.62 -3.64
C VAL A 247 11.39 24.74 -3.94
N SER A 248 12.56 24.71 -3.30
CA SER A 248 13.68 25.61 -3.60
C SER A 248 14.20 25.36 -5.02
N THR A 249 14.18 26.39 -5.87
CA THR A 249 14.71 26.37 -7.25
C THR A 249 16.21 26.65 -7.34
N GLN A 250 17.01 26.26 -6.35
CA GLN A 250 18.48 26.24 -6.46
C GLN A 250 19.08 25.12 -5.60
N ALA A 251 19.50 24.03 -6.23
CA ALA A 251 20.52 23.12 -5.70
C ALA A 251 21.16 22.34 -6.85
N GLY A 252 22.01 23.04 -7.61
CA GLY A 252 22.98 22.44 -8.50
C GLY A 252 24.36 22.93 -8.10
N GLN A 253 25.09 22.14 -7.33
CA GLN A 253 26.55 22.15 -7.33
C GLN A 253 27.06 20.72 -7.14
N VAL A 254 27.69 20.25 -8.22
CA VAL A 254 28.50 19.04 -8.28
C VAL A 254 29.68 19.22 -7.33
N GLY A 255 29.77 18.37 -6.32
CA GLY A 255 30.93 18.23 -5.44
C GLY A 255 31.46 16.81 -5.55
N THR A 256 32.49 16.63 -6.37
CA THR A 256 33.36 15.45 -6.36
C THR A 256 34.21 15.48 -5.08
N ASN A 257 33.99 14.55 -4.15
CA ASN A 257 34.95 14.22 -3.10
C ASN A 257 34.85 12.72 -2.81
N SER A 258 35.64 11.92 -3.53
CA SER A 258 35.94 10.55 -3.09
C SER A 258 37.10 10.63 -2.11
N ALA A 259 36.82 10.39 -0.82
CA ALA A 259 37.86 10.14 0.16
C ALA A 259 38.47 8.74 -0.11
N VAL A 260 39.74 8.73 -0.50
CA VAL A 260 40.53 7.52 -0.75
C VAL A 260 40.91 6.89 0.59
N SER A 261 40.46 5.66 0.83
CA SER A 261 40.98 4.80 1.89
C SER A 261 41.34 3.42 1.30
N ASP A 262 42.61 3.06 1.45
CA ASP A 262 43.29 1.79 1.09
C ASP A 262 43.06 1.21 -0.34
N PRO A 263 44.04 1.33 -1.27
CA PRO A 263 43.90 0.89 -2.65
C PRO A 263 43.85 -0.65 -2.82
N THR A 264 44.15 -1.45 -1.81
CA THR A 264 44.11 -2.93 -1.86
C THR A 264 42.75 -3.53 -1.50
N LYS A 265 41.76 -2.70 -1.12
CA LYS A 265 40.45 -3.18 -0.68
C LYS A 265 39.41 -3.01 -1.80
N LEU A 266 38.63 -4.06 -2.06
CA LEU A 266 37.45 -3.97 -2.90
C LEU A 266 36.54 -2.88 -2.35
N GLN A 267 36.16 -1.92 -3.20
CA GLN A 267 35.34 -0.79 -2.81
C GLN A 267 33.92 -0.95 -3.36
N GLU A 268 32.92 -0.65 -2.54
CA GLU A 268 31.54 -0.51 -3.00
C GLU A 268 31.35 0.90 -3.56
N VAL A 269 30.92 0.97 -4.81
CA VAL A 269 30.67 2.21 -5.56
C VAL A 269 29.19 2.27 -5.91
N GLN A 270 28.55 3.39 -5.60
CA GLN A 270 27.19 3.67 -6.05
C GLN A 270 27.23 4.17 -7.49
N VAL A 271 26.60 3.41 -8.39
CA VAL A 271 26.62 3.67 -9.84
C VAL A 271 25.46 4.59 -10.23
N SER A 272 24.28 4.39 -9.63
CA SER A 272 23.13 5.27 -9.82
C SER A 272 22.14 5.12 -8.68
N THR A 273 21.68 6.25 -8.16
CA THR A 273 20.55 6.34 -7.22
C THR A 273 19.20 6.09 -7.89
N MET A 274 19.14 5.93 -9.21
CA MET A 274 17.90 5.71 -9.98
C MET A 274 16.86 6.84 -9.82
N SER A 275 17.29 8.01 -9.35
CA SER A 275 16.40 9.12 -8.99
C SER A 275 15.94 9.97 -10.16
N ASP A 276 16.71 10.04 -11.24
CA ASP A 276 16.29 10.75 -12.46
C ASP A 276 15.57 9.78 -13.41
N PRO A 277 14.22 9.82 -13.52
CA PRO A 277 13.51 8.96 -14.45
C PRO A 277 13.69 9.35 -15.91
N SER A 278 14.15 10.57 -16.21
CA SER A 278 14.44 10.99 -17.58
C SER A 278 15.67 10.30 -18.16
N ALA A 279 16.57 9.81 -17.28
CA ALA A 279 17.71 8.99 -17.65
C ALA A 279 17.32 7.58 -18.13
N TRP A 280 16.04 7.17 -17.99
CA TRP A 280 15.58 5.81 -18.27
C TRP A 280 14.40 5.77 -19.23
N VAL A 281 14.43 4.82 -20.16
CA VAL A 281 13.37 4.62 -21.16
C VAL A 281 12.91 3.17 -21.14
N GLY A 282 11.62 2.98 -20.91
CA GLY A 282 10.97 1.68 -21.05
C GLY A 282 10.72 1.35 -22.52
N ARG A 283 11.02 0.11 -22.93
CA ARG A 283 10.65 -0.42 -24.25
C ARG A 283 10.04 -1.80 -24.14
N MET A 284 9.04 -2.07 -24.97
CA MET A 284 8.49 -3.40 -25.20
C MET A 284 7.84 -3.47 -26.58
N SER A 285 7.64 -4.67 -27.11
CA SER A 285 6.88 -4.84 -28.36
C SER A 285 5.44 -4.37 -28.16
N ARG A 286 4.95 -3.52 -29.07
CA ARG A 286 3.57 -2.99 -29.05
C ARG A 286 2.50 -4.08 -29.12
N ASP A 287 2.83 -5.22 -29.74
CA ASP A 287 1.91 -6.35 -29.83
C ASP A 287 1.75 -7.09 -28.50
N ASN A 288 2.71 -6.92 -27.58
CA ASN A 288 2.72 -7.58 -26.28
C ASN A 288 2.19 -6.65 -25.17
N GLY A 289 2.33 -5.33 -25.31
CA GLY A 289 1.85 -4.37 -24.31
C GLY A 289 2.41 -2.96 -24.45
N ILE A 290 2.17 -2.16 -23.41
CA ILE A 290 2.68 -0.79 -23.26
C ILE A 290 3.48 -0.69 -21.96
N ILE A 291 4.64 -0.05 -22.00
CA ILE A 291 5.46 0.26 -20.83
C ILE A 291 5.56 1.77 -20.64
N THR A 292 5.42 2.20 -19.40
CA THR A 292 5.63 3.58 -18.97
C THR A 292 6.65 3.58 -17.84
N VAL A 293 7.72 4.35 -18.00
CA VAL A 293 8.73 4.56 -16.96
C VAL A 293 8.53 5.94 -16.34
N ARG A 294 8.54 6.02 -15.01
CA ARG A 294 8.39 7.26 -14.23
C ARG A 294 9.20 7.17 -12.95
N GLY A 295 9.59 8.34 -12.45
CA GLY A 295 10.20 8.47 -11.13
C GLY A 295 9.08 8.68 -10.13
N LEU A 296 9.18 8.02 -8.99
CA LEU A 296 8.26 8.21 -7.87
C LEU A 296 9.07 8.67 -6.68
N GLU A 297 8.58 9.69 -6.01
CA GLU A 297 9.13 10.10 -4.73
C GLU A 297 8.82 9.00 -3.70
N SER A 298 9.87 8.40 -3.15
CA SER A 298 9.80 7.34 -2.15
C SER A 298 10.94 7.51 -1.15
N ASP A 299 10.83 6.91 0.01
CA ASP A 299 11.92 6.69 0.95
C ASP A 299 13.02 5.72 0.44
N GLY A 300 12.89 5.22 -0.80
CA GLY A 300 13.83 4.27 -1.39
C GLY A 300 13.77 2.88 -0.74
N SER A 301 14.84 2.12 -0.92
CA SER A 301 15.01 0.83 -0.24
C SER A 301 15.39 1.05 1.23
N VAL A 302 14.61 0.46 2.14
CA VAL A 302 14.74 0.63 3.61
C VAL A 302 16.08 0.11 4.18
N GLU A 303 16.83 -0.69 3.41
CA GLU A 303 18.16 -1.21 3.76
C GLU A 303 19.28 -0.59 2.91
N LYS A 304 19.33 0.74 2.79
CA LYS A 304 20.54 1.41 2.26
C LYS A 304 21.65 1.31 3.30
N LEU A 305 22.46 0.27 3.22
CA LEU A 305 23.70 0.19 4.00
C LEU A 305 24.60 1.38 3.59
N PRO A 306 25.17 2.12 4.56
CA PRO A 306 26.05 3.25 4.28
C PRO A 306 27.27 2.76 3.49
N LEU A 307 27.65 3.53 2.47
CA LEU A 307 28.84 3.26 1.68
C LEU A 307 30.07 3.35 2.59
N ASN A 308 30.90 2.31 2.60
CA ASN A 308 32.23 2.29 3.21
C ASN A 308 32.35 2.85 4.65
N GLY A 309 31.30 2.77 5.47
CA GLY A 309 31.34 3.17 6.88
C GLY A 309 31.30 4.67 7.16
N GLU A 310 30.83 5.49 6.22
CA GLU A 310 30.57 6.91 6.48
C GLU A 310 29.25 7.09 7.28
N ASP A 311 29.29 7.96 8.29
CA ASP A 311 28.10 8.35 9.07
C ASP A 311 27.06 8.96 8.12
N GLY A 312 25.85 8.41 8.17
CA GLY A 312 24.79 8.66 7.20
C GLY A 312 24.56 10.13 6.85
N ALA A 313 25.06 10.54 5.69
CA ALA A 313 24.49 11.65 4.96
C ALA A 313 23.11 11.18 4.47
N GLN A 314 22.06 11.68 5.11
CA GLN A 314 20.69 11.58 4.60
C GLN A 314 20.65 12.35 3.28
N ASP A 315 20.76 11.64 2.16
CA ASP A 315 20.44 12.20 0.87
C ASP A 315 18.95 12.59 0.87
N GLU A 316 18.70 13.90 0.83
CA GLU A 316 17.38 14.51 0.78
C GLU A 316 16.70 14.16 -0.56
N SER A 317 15.53 13.51 -0.49
CA SER A 317 14.62 13.13 -1.59
C SER A 317 15.11 12.01 -2.55
N GLY A 318 14.71 10.77 -2.25
CA GLY A 318 15.03 9.59 -3.07
C GLY A 318 13.94 9.27 -4.09
N PHE A 319 13.97 9.87 -5.29
CA PHE A 319 13.15 9.31 -6.36
C PHE A 319 13.59 7.88 -6.66
N ILE A 320 12.64 6.96 -6.86
CA ILE A 320 12.89 5.59 -7.30
C ILE A 320 12.43 5.41 -8.74
N LEU A 321 13.14 4.56 -9.48
CA LEU A 321 12.80 4.27 -10.85
C LEU A 321 11.67 3.26 -10.91
N GLY A 322 10.67 3.59 -11.73
CA GLY A 322 9.47 2.80 -11.80
C GLY A 322 8.98 2.49 -13.18
N ALA A 323 8.67 1.22 -13.41
CA ALA A 323 8.14 0.73 -14.66
C ALA A 323 6.74 0.14 -14.47
N ARG A 324 5.75 0.75 -15.12
CA ARG A 324 4.40 0.20 -15.29
C ARG A 324 4.30 -0.46 -16.65
N VAL A 325 4.07 -1.76 -16.66
CA VAL A 325 3.88 -2.57 -17.86
C VAL A 325 2.42 -3.00 -17.92
N GLN A 326 1.75 -2.78 -19.04
CA GLN A 326 0.41 -3.26 -19.30
C GLN A 326 0.45 -4.26 -20.44
N PHE A 327 0.26 -5.53 -20.11
CA PHE A 327 0.23 -6.62 -21.07
C PHE A 327 -1.11 -6.64 -21.80
N ILE A 328 -1.07 -6.73 -23.13
CA ILE A 328 -2.26 -6.85 -23.98
C ILE A 328 -2.67 -8.32 -24.15
N ARG A 329 -1.69 -9.22 -24.20
CA ARG A 329 -1.89 -10.66 -24.36
C ARG A 329 -0.84 -11.44 -23.59
N ARG A 330 -1.17 -12.69 -23.24
CA ARG A 330 -0.19 -13.63 -22.69
C ARG A 330 0.76 -14.07 -23.79
N ALA A 331 2.04 -13.79 -23.60
CA ALA A 331 3.11 -14.20 -24.48
C ALA A 331 4.41 -14.30 -23.69
N LEU A 332 5.35 -15.11 -24.17
CA LEU A 332 6.76 -15.08 -23.75
C LEU A 332 7.38 -13.77 -24.21
N SER A 333 7.03 -12.71 -23.49
CA SER A 333 7.40 -11.33 -23.80
C SER A 333 8.50 -10.88 -22.84
N HIS A 334 9.30 -9.94 -23.31
CA HIS A 334 10.22 -9.22 -22.45
C HIS A 334 9.94 -7.74 -22.61
N PHE A 335 10.22 -7.00 -21.56
CA PHE A 335 10.30 -5.54 -21.59
C PHE A 335 11.64 -5.12 -21.02
N THR A 336 12.12 -3.98 -21.47
CA THR A 336 13.44 -3.47 -21.13
C THR A 336 13.34 -2.09 -20.53
N ILE A 337 14.14 -1.82 -19.50
CA ILE A 337 14.34 -0.49 -18.94
C ILE A 337 15.77 -0.10 -19.32
N LYS A 338 15.89 0.76 -20.32
CA LYS A 338 17.18 1.11 -20.92
C LYS A 338 17.63 2.47 -20.42
N SER A 339 18.90 2.60 -20.04
CA SER A 339 19.49 3.91 -19.77
C SER A 339 19.67 4.68 -21.08
N VAL A 340 19.30 5.97 -21.07
CA VAL A 340 19.52 6.88 -22.19
C VAL A 340 21.02 7.05 -22.44
N ASN A 341 21.79 7.19 -21.36
CA ASN A 341 23.25 7.27 -21.36
C ASN A 341 23.82 6.06 -20.61
N PRO A 342 24.57 5.16 -21.27
CA PRO A 342 25.18 4.01 -20.60
C PRO A 342 26.01 4.44 -19.40
N LEU A 343 25.82 3.78 -18.25
CA LEU A 343 26.46 4.15 -17.00
C LEU A 343 27.83 3.47 -16.93
N LEU A 344 28.91 4.26 -16.87
CA LEU A 344 30.28 3.76 -16.74
C LEU A 344 30.55 3.32 -15.29
N ILE A 345 31.08 2.12 -15.12
CA ILE A 345 31.67 1.65 -13.87
C ILE A 345 33.17 1.55 -14.10
N GLU A 346 33.93 2.39 -13.40
CA GLU A 346 35.39 2.44 -13.49
C GLU A 346 36.02 1.30 -12.70
N GLY A 347 37.09 0.70 -13.22
CA GLY A 347 37.82 -0.39 -12.58
C GLY A 347 37.30 -1.79 -12.91
N VAL A 348 37.83 -2.79 -12.22
CA VAL A 348 37.46 -4.20 -12.43
C VAL A 348 36.29 -4.57 -11.52
N THR A 349 35.09 -4.63 -12.10
CA THR A 349 33.85 -4.96 -11.39
C THR A 349 33.79 -6.46 -11.09
N LYS A 350 33.52 -6.81 -9.83
CA LYS A 350 33.33 -8.19 -9.38
C LYS A 350 31.86 -8.57 -9.30
N THR A 351 31.05 -7.69 -8.72
CA THR A 351 29.62 -7.92 -8.49
C THR A 351 28.85 -6.64 -8.77
N ILE A 352 27.70 -6.76 -9.43
CA ILE A 352 26.71 -5.69 -9.56
C ILE A 352 25.51 -6.08 -8.72
N SER A 353 24.97 -5.12 -7.96
CA SER A 353 23.72 -5.29 -7.23
C SER A 353 22.77 -4.13 -7.46
N VAL A 354 21.48 -4.45 -7.48
CA VAL A 354 20.41 -3.46 -7.59
C VAL A 354 19.31 -3.83 -6.62
N GLN A 355 18.71 -2.83 -5.99
CA GLN A 355 17.53 -3.04 -5.17
C GLN A 355 16.30 -3.14 -6.06
N VAL A 356 15.54 -4.21 -5.88
CA VAL A 356 14.37 -4.49 -6.70
C VAL A 356 13.18 -4.75 -5.80
N ALA A 357 12.07 -4.07 -6.09
CA ALA A 357 10.81 -4.37 -5.43
C ALA A 357 10.09 -5.51 -6.20
N GLY A 358 10.17 -6.71 -5.64
CA GLY A 358 9.46 -7.87 -6.14
C GLY A 358 7.97 -7.81 -5.78
N ARG A 359 7.13 -8.42 -6.63
CA ARG A 359 5.66 -8.49 -6.47
C ARG A 359 5.14 -9.92 -6.34
N ASN A 360 6.01 -10.84 -5.93
CA ASN A 360 5.74 -12.28 -5.87
C ASN A 360 5.32 -12.84 -7.25
N VAL A 361 5.97 -12.37 -8.31
CA VAL A 361 5.71 -12.78 -9.69
C VAL A 361 6.99 -13.39 -10.26
N PRO A 362 6.99 -14.63 -10.77
CA PRO A 362 8.20 -15.35 -11.21
C PRO A 362 8.79 -14.85 -12.54
N HIS A 363 8.70 -13.55 -12.83
CA HIS A 363 9.46 -12.91 -13.90
C HIS A 363 10.96 -12.98 -13.59
N THR A 364 11.80 -13.02 -14.62
CA THR A 364 13.25 -13.09 -14.46
C THR A 364 13.88 -11.76 -14.82
N LEU A 365 14.63 -11.16 -13.88
CA LEU A 365 15.40 -9.95 -14.11
C LEU A 365 16.82 -10.30 -14.56
N SER A 366 17.26 -9.64 -15.62
CA SER A 366 18.63 -9.70 -16.13
C SER A 366 19.14 -8.29 -16.34
N ILE A 367 20.45 -8.10 -16.17
CA ILE A 367 21.15 -6.86 -16.48
C ILE A 367 22.00 -7.07 -17.74
N VAL A 368 22.01 -6.10 -18.63
CA VAL A 368 22.87 -6.10 -19.81
C VAL A 368 23.99 -5.12 -19.61
N ILE A 369 25.20 -5.64 -19.71
CA ILE A 369 26.44 -4.85 -19.64
C ILE A 369 27.15 -4.87 -20.99
N ARG A 370 27.87 -3.80 -21.28
CA ARG A 370 28.82 -3.72 -22.38
C ARG A 370 30.22 -3.85 -21.82
N ASP A 371 30.98 -4.79 -22.37
CA ASP A 371 32.38 -5.00 -22.02
C ASP A 371 33.29 -3.94 -22.68
N TYR A 372 34.57 -3.95 -22.34
CA TYR A 372 35.55 -3.01 -22.88
C TYR A 372 35.68 -3.10 -24.42
N GLU A 373 35.48 -4.29 -24.98
CA GLU A 373 35.52 -4.54 -26.43
C GLU A 373 34.21 -4.15 -27.15
N GLY A 374 33.23 -3.62 -26.42
CA GLY A 374 31.94 -3.20 -26.95
C GLY A 374 30.92 -4.32 -27.12
N ARG A 375 31.19 -5.54 -26.67
CA ARG A 375 30.25 -6.68 -26.73
C ARG A 375 29.25 -6.59 -25.59
N ARG A 376 28.03 -7.01 -25.87
CA ARG A 376 26.91 -7.01 -24.92
C ARG A 376 26.78 -8.38 -24.25
N HIS A 377 26.68 -8.40 -22.93
CA HIS A 377 26.50 -9.61 -22.13
C HIS A 377 25.23 -9.47 -21.30
N GLU A 378 24.31 -10.44 -21.42
CA GLU A 378 23.12 -10.55 -20.57
C GLU A 378 23.44 -11.42 -19.36
N LEU A 379 23.34 -10.85 -18.17
CA LEU A 379 23.61 -11.52 -16.90
C LEU A 379 22.31 -11.65 -16.10
N VAL A 380 21.92 -12.87 -15.78
CA VAL A 380 20.69 -13.15 -15.03
C VAL A 380 20.92 -12.84 -13.55
N MET A 381 20.11 -11.93 -12.99
CA MET A 381 20.19 -11.57 -11.57
C MET A 381 19.31 -12.47 -10.70
N GLY A 382 18.17 -12.93 -11.23
CA GLY A 382 17.29 -13.86 -10.53
C GLY A 382 15.81 -13.70 -10.88
N LYS A 383 14.97 -14.47 -10.18
CA LYS A 383 13.51 -14.36 -10.28
C LYS A 383 12.97 -13.29 -9.33
N LEU A 384 11.82 -12.72 -9.69
CA LEU A 384 11.10 -11.69 -8.94
C LEU A 384 9.95 -12.28 -8.09
N ASP A 385 10.09 -13.54 -7.67
CA ASP A 385 9.15 -14.36 -6.89
C ASP A 385 9.19 -14.06 -5.38
N PHE A 386 9.57 -12.85 -5.02
CA PHE A 386 9.58 -12.34 -3.65
C PHE A 386 8.70 -11.08 -3.57
N ALA A 387 8.22 -10.76 -2.37
CA ALA A 387 7.45 -9.55 -2.13
C ALA A 387 8.31 -8.53 -1.36
N GLY A 388 8.25 -7.26 -1.79
CA GLY A 388 9.01 -6.18 -1.16
C GLY A 388 10.40 -5.97 -1.77
N TRP A 389 11.19 -5.10 -1.14
CA TRP A 389 12.55 -4.81 -1.57
C TRP A 389 13.49 -5.97 -1.25
N LYS A 390 14.28 -6.37 -2.24
CA LYS A 390 15.37 -7.32 -2.07
C LYS A 390 16.52 -6.92 -2.97
N GLN A 391 17.72 -6.97 -2.44
CA GLN A 391 18.92 -6.79 -3.23
C GLN A 391 19.13 -8.02 -4.10
N LEU A 392 19.12 -7.82 -5.42
CA LEU A 392 19.56 -8.83 -6.36
C LEU A 392 20.99 -8.52 -6.77
N SER A 393 21.84 -9.53 -6.75
CA SER A 393 23.25 -9.40 -7.09
C SER A 393 23.66 -10.44 -8.12
N VAL A 394 24.58 -10.04 -9.00
CA VAL A 394 25.16 -10.92 -10.01
C VAL A 394 26.67 -10.71 -10.06
N SER A 395 27.40 -11.82 -10.06
CA SER A 395 28.85 -11.80 -10.24
C SER A 395 29.20 -11.68 -11.72
N ILE A 396 30.21 -10.87 -12.03
CA ILE A 396 30.70 -10.71 -13.39
C ILE A 396 31.60 -11.91 -13.74
N PRO A 397 31.26 -12.70 -14.78
CA PRO A 397 32.10 -13.80 -15.21
C PRO A 397 33.45 -13.32 -15.76
N GLU A 398 34.51 -14.13 -15.60
CA GLU A 398 35.84 -13.82 -16.14
C GLU A 398 35.88 -13.73 -17.67
N SER A 399 34.85 -14.26 -18.36
CA SER A 399 34.70 -14.13 -19.81
C SER A 399 34.38 -12.70 -20.27
N VAL A 400 33.95 -11.82 -19.36
CA VAL A 400 33.68 -10.41 -19.64
C VAL A 400 35.01 -9.65 -19.56
N VAL A 401 35.46 -9.11 -20.69
CA VAL A 401 36.72 -8.36 -20.78
C VAL A 401 36.51 -6.95 -20.22
N GLN A 402 37.18 -6.63 -19.12
CA GLN A 402 37.01 -5.34 -18.42
C GLN A 402 38.24 -4.43 -18.51
N LYS A 403 39.37 -4.93 -19.04
CA LYS A 403 40.62 -4.19 -19.15
C LYS A 403 41.28 -4.46 -20.48
N ASP A 404 42.01 -3.47 -20.98
CA ASP A 404 42.92 -3.67 -22.10
C ASP A 404 44.11 -4.54 -21.65
N ARG A 405 44.58 -5.41 -22.54
CA ARG A 405 45.83 -6.18 -22.35
C ARG A 405 47.05 -5.26 -22.28
N HIS A 406 47.01 -4.07 -22.90
CA HIS A 406 48.13 -3.15 -22.99
C HIS A 406 48.00 -1.96 -22.02
N TYR A 407 46.78 -1.54 -21.71
CA TYR A 407 46.49 -0.38 -20.86
C TYR A 407 45.57 -0.77 -19.69
N GLY A 408 46.16 -1.32 -18.62
CA GLY A 408 45.40 -1.80 -17.45
C GLY A 408 44.69 -0.73 -16.62
N HIS A 409 45.03 0.55 -16.82
CA HIS A 409 44.40 1.70 -16.15
C HIS A 409 43.07 2.12 -16.79
N LEU A 410 42.85 1.77 -18.07
CA LEU A 410 41.59 1.94 -18.78
C LEU A 410 40.74 0.68 -18.56
N ALA A 411 40.24 0.52 -17.34
CA ALA A 411 39.38 -0.58 -16.95
C ALA A 411 37.97 -0.08 -16.66
N GLY A 412 36.96 -0.82 -17.15
CA GLY A 412 35.58 -0.52 -16.86
C GLY A 412 34.59 -1.30 -17.72
N ILE A 413 33.33 -1.22 -17.32
CA ILE A 413 32.18 -1.77 -18.05
C ILE A 413 31.06 -0.75 -18.07
N PHE A 414 30.17 -0.85 -19.05
CA PHE A 414 28.99 0.02 -19.11
C PHE A 414 27.71 -0.77 -18.79
N VAL A 415 26.87 -0.22 -17.92
CA VAL A 415 25.50 -0.73 -17.71
C VAL A 415 24.58 -0.06 -18.74
N GLU A 416 23.90 -0.87 -19.55
CA GLU A 416 23.04 -0.36 -20.61
C GLU A 416 21.55 -0.47 -20.31
N GLU A 417 21.09 -1.66 -19.93
CA GLU A 417 19.66 -1.94 -19.78
C GLU A 417 19.38 -3.07 -18.80
N PHE A 418 18.20 -3.01 -18.19
CA PHE A 418 17.59 -4.12 -17.48
C PHE A 418 16.59 -4.80 -18.40
N ILE A 419 16.66 -6.12 -18.50
CA ILE A 419 15.71 -6.95 -19.24
C ILE A 419 14.89 -7.74 -18.23
N VAL A 420 13.57 -7.63 -18.31
CA VAL A 420 12.66 -8.48 -17.56
C VAL A 420 11.97 -9.43 -18.52
N ARG A 421 12.23 -10.72 -18.34
CA ARG A 421 11.57 -11.80 -19.08
C ARG A 421 10.31 -12.19 -18.33
N ALA A 422 9.16 -11.92 -18.95
CA ALA A 422 7.87 -12.22 -18.36
C ALA A 422 7.60 -13.72 -18.42
N ASP A 423 7.06 -14.24 -17.31
CA ASP A 423 6.55 -15.61 -17.23
C ASP A 423 5.23 -15.71 -17.98
N LEU A 424 5.00 -16.82 -18.68
CA LEU A 424 3.83 -16.99 -19.54
C LEU A 424 2.51 -16.95 -18.76
N GLU A 425 2.48 -17.49 -17.53
CA GLU A 425 1.26 -17.55 -16.72
C GLU A 425 0.88 -16.18 -16.14
N GLU A 426 1.90 -15.35 -15.90
CA GLU A 426 1.77 -14.05 -15.24
C GLU A 426 1.90 -12.84 -16.18
N ALA A 427 2.16 -13.05 -17.46
CA ALA A 427 2.18 -11.99 -18.49
C ALA A 427 0.75 -11.50 -18.85
N ARG A 428 0.00 -10.99 -17.87
CA ARG A 428 -1.36 -10.48 -18.01
C ARG A 428 -1.59 -9.25 -17.13
N GLY A 429 -2.48 -8.36 -17.57
CA GLY A 429 -2.87 -7.19 -16.79
C GLY A 429 -1.74 -6.17 -16.64
N VAL A 430 -1.68 -5.51 -15.47
CA VAL A 430 -0.69 -4.47 -15.18
C VAL A 430 0.35 -5.02 -14.20
N TYR A 431 1.61 -4.94 -14.58
CA TYR A 431 2.76 -5.27 -13.76
C TYR A 431 3.54 -4.00 -13.40
N LEU A 432 3.88 -3.86 -12.12
CA LEU A 432 4.67 -2.75 -11.60
C LEU A 432 6.00 -3.29 -11.10
N LEU A 433 7.10 -2.68 -11.56
CA LEU A 433 8.45 -2.97 -11.12
C LEU A 433 9.09 -1.69 -10.61
N TRP A 434 9.75 -1.76 -9.46
CA TRP A 434 10.56 -0.66 -8.94
C TRP A 434 12.01 -1.10 -8.83
N LEU A 435 12.90 -0.20 -9.24
CA LEU A 435 14.35 -0.33 -9.16
C LEU A 435 14.89 0.85 -8.38
N ASP A 436 15.83 0.59 -7.48
CA ASP A 436 16.53 1.60 -6.72
C ASP A 436 18.00 1.18 -6.56
N ASP A 437 18.84 2.16 -6.28
CA ASP A 437 20.19 1.99 -5.75
C ASP A 437 21.03 0.91 -6.46
N LEU A 438 21.48 1.24 -7.67
CA LEU A 438 22.42 0.41 -8.42
C LEU A 438 23.83 0.63 -7.89
N ARG A 439 24.44 -0.46 -7.42
CA ARG A 439 25.79 -0.48 -6.83
C ARG A 439 26.66 -1.54 -7.48
N ALA A 440 27.97 -1.34 -7.40
CA ALA A 440 28.96 -2.29 -7.86
C ALA A 440 30.10 -2.42 -6.85
N VAL A 441 30.59 -3.64 -6.67
CA VAL A 441 31.83 -3.91 -5.94
C VAL A 441 32.96 -3.97 -6.96
N VAL A 442 33.87 -3.00 -6.87
CA VAL A 442 34.92 -2.78 -7.86
C VAL A 442 36.29 -2.83 -7.19
N ASP A 443 37.23 -3.46 -7.88
CA ASP A 443 38.65 -3.29 -7.65
C ASP A 443 39.16 -2.06 -8.43
N LEU A 444 39.41 -0.98 -7.70
CA LEU A 444 39.93 0.28 -8.24
C LEU A 444 41.46 0.35 -8.24
N TYR A 445 42.18 -0.68 -7.75
CA TYR A 445 43.63 -0.62 -7.56
C TYR A 445 44.37 -0.13 -8.82
N GLY A 446 44.01 -0.67 -10.00
CA GLY A 446 44.65 -0.30 -11.27
C GLY A 446 44.28 1.08 -11.82
N VAL A 447 43.17 1.67 -11.38
CA VAL A 447 42.72 3.02 -11.78
C VAL A 447 43.35 4.06 -10.87
N THR A 448 43.31 3.84 -9.55
CA THR A 448 43.85 4.76 -8.54
C THR A 448 45.38 4.86 -8.58
N THR A 449 46.07 3.79 -9.00
CA THR A 449 47.54 3.79 -9.18
C THR A 449 47.98 4.29 -10.56
N GLY A 450 47.07 4.86 -11.36
CA GLY A 450 47.37 5.38 -12.70
C GLY A 450 48.33 6.57 -12.69
N ARG A 451 49.64 6.28 -12.75
CA ARG A 451 50.77 7.00 -13.38
C ARG A 451 50.95 8.53 -13.26
N ALA A 452 50.07 9.30 -12.64
CA ALA A 452 50.25 10.76 -12.55
C ALA A 452 51.47 11.15 -11.71
N ASP A 453 51.82 10.32 -10.72
CA ASP A 453 52.88 10.66 -9.76
C ASP A 453 54.17 9.82 -9.91
N ASP A 454 54.12 8.66 -10.60
CA ASP A 454 55.18 7.63 -10.49
C ASP A 454 55.82 7.20 -11.84
N ASP A 455 55.40 7.75 -12.98
CA ASP A 455 56.08 7.55 -14.28
C ASP A 455 57.00 8.74 -14.56
N PRO A 456 58.28 8.54 -14.96
CA PRO A 456 59.09 9.66 -15.44
C PRO A 456 58.38 10.29 -16.64
N ARG A 457 58.07 11.58 -16.54
CA ARG A 457 57.42 12.32 -17.63
C ARG A 457 58.29 12.20 -18.88
N ASP A 458 57.78 11.49 -19.90
CA ASP A 458 58.40 11.42 -21.23
C ASP A 458 58.44 12.80 -21.93
N GLU A 459 57.83 13.84 -21.34
CA GLU A 459 57.89 15.24 -21.79
C GLU A 459 59.27 15.92 -21.62
N LEU A 460 60.30 15.20 -21.17
CA LEU A 460 61.67 15.70 -20.99
C LEU A 460 62.71 15.09 -21.95
N TRP A 461 62.29 14.56 -23.10
CA TRP A 461 63.18 14.09 -24.17
C TRP A 461 62.81 14.72 -25.51
#